data_AF-A0A3D1PHA9-F1
#
_entry.id   AF-A0A3D1PHA9-F1
#
_cell.length_a   1.000
_cell.length_b   1.000
_cell.length_c   1.000
_cell.angle_alpha   90.00
_cell.angle_beta   90.00
_cell.angle_gamma   90.00
#
_symmetry.space_group_name_H-M   'P 1'
#
loop_
_entity.id
_entity.type
_entity.pdbx_description
1 polymer ?
#
loop_
_entity_poly.entity_id
_entity_poly.type
_entity_poly.pdbx_seq_one_letter_code
_entity_poly.pdbx_strand_id
1 'polypeptide(L)'
;EWGRSLDLKDASSVAQLWGDLWLLFCVQALPLPIVLTYLLLPLPPSLVGKGGVSVPVLTLLGLNFFLVAIRFALLLAIAPSYDRTEAKGGWLFWLSPFADPLAVLRIFLSAARKPTRWRGRSYSSQPE
;
A
#
# COMPACT_ATOMS: atom_id res chain seq x y z
N GLU A 1 4.54 4.15 -19.72
CA GLU A 1 4.42 3.84 -18.28
C GLU A 1 4.52 2.33 -18.11
N TRP A 2 5.65 1.83 -17.60
CA TRP A 2 5.85 0.40 -17.32
C TRP A 2 5.76 0.17 -15.81
N GLY A 3 5.02 -0.86 -15.39
CA GLY A 3 5.28 -1.57 -14.13
C GLY A 3 4.63 -1.09 -12.84
N ARG A 4 3.36 -0.65 -12.85
CA ARG A 4 2.55 -0.55 -11.61
C ARG A 4 1.07 -0.94 -11.79
N SER A 5 0.70 -1.42 -12.97
CA SER A 5 -0.60 -2.05 -13.18
C SER A 5 -0.59 -3.39 -12.46
N LEU A 6 -1.68 -3.68 -11.73
CA LEU A 6 -1.98 -5.01 -11.23
C LEU A 6 -1.90 -5.96 -12.43
N ASP A 7 -0.93 -6.88 -12.40
CA ASP A 7 -0.63 -7.71 -13.54
C ASP A 7 -1.86 -8.57 -13.86
N LEU A 8 -2.15 -8.77 -15.14
CA LEU A 8 -3.22 -9.67 -15.58
C LEU A 8 -4.65 -9.33 -15.11
N LYS A 9 -4.98 -8.08 -14.73
CA LYS A 9 -6.37 -7.72 -14.33
C LYS A 9 -7.44 -8.11 -15.37
N ASP A 10 -7.06 -8.11 -16.65
CA ASP A 10 -7.94 -8.46 -17.78
C ASP A 10 -8.05 -10.00 -17.99
N ALA A 11 -7.17 -10.78 -17.34
CA ALA A 11 -7.15 -12.25 -17.37
C ALA A 11 -7.53 -12.88 -16.01
N SER A 12 -7.61 -12.08 -14.94
CA SER A 12 -8.03 -12.52 -13.60
C SER A 12 -9.54 -12.44 -13.41
N SER A 13 -10.11 -13.35 -12.62
CA SER A 13 -11.51 -13.25 -12.20
C SER A 13 -11.74 -12.00 -11.32
N VAL A 14 -12.98 -11.51 -11.27
CA VAL A 14 -13.36 -10.38 -10.42
C VAL A 14 -13.03 -10.64 -8.95
N ALA A 15 -13.26 -11.88 -8.48
CA ALA A 15 -12.95 -12.27 -7.10
C ALA A 15 -11.44 -12.20 -6.80
N GLN A 16 -10.61 -12.67 -7.73
CA GLN A 16 -9.15 -12.60 -7.59
C GLN A 16 -8.66 -11.15 -7.55
N LEU A 17 -9.18 -10.29 -8.44
CA LEU A 17 -8.85 -8.87 -8.44
C LEU A 17 -9.17 -8.19 -7.10
N TRP A 18 -10.35 -8.45 -6.54
CA TRP A 18 -10.72 -7.91 -5.23
C TRP A 18 -9.86 -8.48 -4.10
N GLY A 19 -9.49 -9.76 -4.16
CA GLY A 19 -8.58 -10.39 -3.21
C GLY A 19 -7.20 -9.71 -3.21
N ASP A 20 -6.63 -9.46 -4.38
CA ASP A 20 -5.34 -8.79 -4.54
C ASP A 20 -5.40 -7.33 -4.05
N LEU A 21 -6.47 -6.60 -4.39
CA LEU A 21 -6.69 -5.23 -3.91
C LEU A 21 -6.86 -5.18 -2.39
N TRP A 22 -7.58 -6.12 -1.80
CA TRP A 22 -7.77 -6.23 -0.36
C TRP A 22 -6.45 -6.54 0.34
N LEU A 23 -5.67 -7.49 -0.19
CA LEU A 23 -4.36 -7.84 0.33
C LEU A 23 -3.43 -6.62 0.30
N LEU A 24 -3.31 -5.93 -0.84
CA LEU A 24 -2.51 -4.71 -0.97
C LEU A 24 -2.94 -3.63 0.01
N PHE A 25 -4.25 -3.44 0.20
CA PHE A 25 -4.76 -2.50 1.18
C PHE A 25 -4.31 -2.86 2.60
N CYS A 26 -4.43 -4.13 2.98
CA CYS A 26 -4.09 -4.61 4.32
C CYS A 26 -2.59 -4.56 4.62
N VAL A 27 -1.74 -4.95 3.66
CA VAL A 27 -0.29 -5.11 3.92
C VAL A 27 0.53 -3.88 3.56
N GLN A 28 0.00 -2.98 2.72
CA GLN A 28 0.75 -1.83 2.22
C GLN A 28 0.08 -0.48 2.52
N ALA A 29 -1.25 -0.36 2.47
CA ALA A 29 -1.91 0.92 2.75
C ALA A 29 -2.20 1.16 4.24
N LEU A 30 -2.67 0.15 4.96
CA LEU A 30 -3.12 0.27 6.36
C LEU A 30 -2.01 0.34 7.43
N PRO A 31 -0.87 -0.38 7.32
CA PRO A 31 0.02 -0.54 8.48
C PRO A 31 0.57 0.76 9.06
N LEU A 32 1.05 1.65 8.19
CA LEU A 32 1.60 2.94 8.63
C LEU A 32 0.51 3.85 9.25
N PRO A 33 -0.66 4.08 8.61
CA PRO A 33 -1.76 4.79 9.24
C PRO A 33 -2.19 4.23 10.60
N ILE A 34 -2.30 2.90 10.73
CA ILE A 34 -2.66 2.26 12.00
C ILE A 34 -1.59 2.55 13.06
N VAL A 35 -0.32 2.34 12.76
CA VAL A 35 0.75 2.62 13.74
C VAL A 35 0.75 4.11 14.15
N LEU A 36 0.55 5.02 13.20
CA LEU A 36 0.48 6.46 13.48
C LEU A 36 -0.75 6.85 14.30
N THR A 37 -1.93 6.27 14.07
CA THR A 37 -3.11 6.60 14.88
C THR A 37 -2.92 6.16 16.32
N TYR A 38 -2.38 4.96 16.56
CA TYR A 38 -2.07 4.47 17.91
C TYR A 38 -0.95 5.28 18.60
N LEU A 39 -0.02 5.87 17.85
CA LEU A 39 1.07 6.68 18.39
C LEU A 39 0.66 8.13 18.68
N LEU A 40 -0.17 8.73 17.82
CA LEU A 40 -0.48 10.16 17.83
C LEU A 40 -1.80 10.50 18.53
N LEU A 41 -2.73 9.54 18.62
CA LEU A 41 -4.05 9.77 19.21
C LEU A 41 -4.21 8.97 20.51
N PRO A 42 -4.89 9.52 21.52
CA PRO A 42 -5.20 8.78 22.72
C PRO A 42 -6.13 7.61 22.40
N LEU A 43 -5.84 6.45 23.00
CA LEU A 43 -6.68 5.28 22.86
C LEU A 43 -8.06 5.53 23.48
N PRO A 44 -9.16 5.17 22.78
CA PRO A 44 -10.48 5.30 23.34
C PRO A 44 -10.64 4.39 24.57
N PRO A 45 -11.42 4.80 25.59
CA PRO A 45 -11.65 4.02 26.81
C PRO A 45 -12.24 2.63 26.55
N SER A 46 -12.89 2.42 25.42
CA SER A 46 -13.41 1.12 25.00
C SER A 46 -12.31 0.10 24.66
N LEU A 47 -11.11 0.56 24.30
CA LEU A 47 -9.95 -0.30 23.97
C LEU A 47 -8.99 -0.47 25.15
N VAL A 48 -9.09 0.40 26.15
CA VAL A 48 -8.31 0.37 27.39
C VAL A 48 -9.22 -0.02 28.53
N GLY A 49 -9.29 -1.32 28.81
CA GLY A 49 -10.06 -1.84 29.94
C GLY A 49 -9.38 -1.51 31.27
N LYS A 50 -10.06 -1.83 32.38
CA LYS A 50 -9.50 -1.66 33.75
C LYS A 50 -8.17 -2.40 33.98
N GLY A 51 -7.87 -3.41 33.17
CA GLY A 51 -6.61 -4.19 33.20
C GLY A 51 -5.57 -3.80 32.15
N GLY A 52 -5.75 -2.67 31.43
CA GLY A 52 -4.85 -2.21 30.38
C GLY A 52 -5.36 -2.49 28.96
N VAL A 53 -4.44 -2.55 28.01
CA VAL A 53 -4.73 -2.76 26.58
C VAL A 53 -5.10 -4.22 26.33
N SER A 54 -6.19 -4.46 25.62
CA SER A 54 -6.65 -5.83 25.31
C SER A 54 -5.68 -6.58 24.37
N VAL A 55 -5.60 -7.91 24.52
CA VAL A 55 -4.74 -8.77 23.69
C VAL A 55 -4.99 -8.59 22.18
N PRO A 56 -6.24 -8.53 21.67
CA PRO A 56 -6.47 -8.32 20.24
C PRO A 56 -5.90 -7.00 19.73
N VAL A 57 -5.97 -5.93 20.53
CA VAL A 57 -5.41 -4.62 20.18
C VAL A 57 -3.90 -4.69 20.13
N LEU A 58 -3.27 -5.36 21.10
CA LEU A 58 -1.82 -5.54 21.10
C LEU A 58 -1.34 -6.36 19.90
N THR A 59 -2.06 -7.43 19.54
CA THR A 59 -1.75 -8.24 18.35
C THR A 59 -1.90 -7.43 17.08
N LEU A 60 -2.97 -6.65 16.93
CA LEU A 60 -3.18 -5.77 15.78
C LEU A 60 -2.05 -4.76 15.65
N LEU A 61 -1.68 -4.08 16.74
CA LEU A 61 -0.60 -3.10 16.75
C LEU A 61 0.75 -3.75 16.43
N GLY A 62 1.05 -4.90 17.05
CA GLY A 62 2.27 -5.65 16.82
C GLY A 62 2.43 -6.11 15.36
N LEU A 63 1.36 -6.63 14.75
CA LEU A 63 1.36 -7.04 13.35
C LEU A 63 1.62 -5.85 12.41
N ASN A 64 0.92 -4.74 12.60
CA ASN A 64 1.09 -3.56 11.74
C ASN A 64 2.48 -2.92 11.92
N PHE A 65 2.98 -2.87 13.16
CA PHE A 65 4.34 -2.42 13.43
C PHE A 65 5.38 -3.32 12.73
N PHE A 66 5.21 -4.64 12.80
CA PHE A 66 6.09 -5.60 12.12
C PHE A 66 6.10 -5.40 10.60
N LEU A 67 4.94 -5.18 9.98
CA LEU A 67 4.83 -4.89 8.55
C LEU A 67 5.55 -3.57 8.17
N VAL A 68 5.39 -2.52 8.99
CA VAL A 68 6.12 -1.26 8.81
C VAL A 68 7.63 -1.48 8.95
N ALA A 69 8.07 -2.26 9.94
CA ALA A 69 9.48 -2.58 10.12
C ALA A 69 10.07 -3.32 8.90
N ILE A 70 9.36 -4.33 8.37
CA ILE A 70 9.74 -4.99 7.12
C ILE A 70 9.84 -3.97 5.98
N ARG A 71 8.87 -3.06 5.86
CA ARG A 71 8.85 -2.05 4.79
C ARG A 71 10.10 -1.16 4.81
N PHE A 72 10.55 -0.74 5.99
CA PHE A 72 11.80 0.01 6.15
C PHE A 72 13.05 -0.86 5.94
N ALA A 73 13.04 -2.13 6.39
CA ALA A 73 14.15 -3.06 6.13
C ALA A 73 14.37 -3.29 4.63
N LEU A 74 13.29 -3.49 3.87
CA LEU A 74 13.35 -3.59 2.42
C LEU A 74 13.82 -2.29 1.76
N LEU A 75 13.42 -1.14 2.30
CA LEU A 75 13.88 0.16 1.82
C LEU A 75 15.40 0.35 2.01
N LEU A 76 15.94 -0.09 3.15
CA LEU A 76 17.39 -0.13 3.40
C LEU A 76 18.09 -1.08 2.42
N ALA A 77 17.52 -2.27 2.20
CA ALA A 77 18.10 -3.28 1.32
C ALA A 77 18.22 -2.80 -0.14
N ILE A 78 17.24 -2.05 -0.64
CA ILE A 78 17.26 -1.52 -2.03
C ILE A 78 17.97 -0.17 -2.14
N ALA A 79 18.32 0.49 -1.04
CA ALA A 79 18.93 1.83 -1.06
C ALA A 79 20.20 1.94 -1.92
N PRO A 80 21.10 0.94 -1.99
CA PRO A 80 22.28 0.99 -2.86
C PRO A 80 21.95 0.98 -4.36
N SER A 81 20.79 0.44 -4.74
CA SER A 81 20.36 0.36 -6.14
C SER A 81 19.85 1.70 -6.70
N TYR A 82 19.65 2.70 -5.85
CA TYR A 82 19.20 4.03 -6.25
C TYR A 82 20.35 5.02 -6.11
N ASP A 83 20.67 5.72 -7.20
CA ASP A 83 21.54 6.89 -7.12
C ASP A 83 20.77 8.05 -6.46
N ARG A 84 21.26 8.46 -5.30
CA ARG A 84 20.68 9.53 -4.48
C ARG A 84 21.62 10.74 -4.39
N THR A 85 22.78 10.69 -5.03
CA THR A 85 23.83 11.71 -4.92
C THR A 85 23.51 12.95 -5.74
N GLU A 86 22.97 12.78 -6.95
CA GLU A 86 22.57 13.88 -7.84
C GLU A 86 21.07 14.22 -7.74
N ALA A 87 20.29 13.43 -7.00
CA ALA A 87 18.85 13.58 -6.92
C ALA A 87 18.43 14.78 -6.05
N LYS A 88 17.65 15.72 -6.63
CA LYS A 88 16.98 16.77 -5.86
C LYS A 88 16.01 16.14 -4.86
N GLY A 89 16.33 16.21 -3.58
CA GLY A 89 15.52 15.61 -2.52
C GLY A 89 15.74 14.12 -2.32
N GLY A 90 16.96 13.59 -2.52
CA GLY A 90 17.27 12.16 -2.29
C GLY A 90 16.89 11.62 -0.90
N TRP A 91 16.66 12.49 0.09
CA TRP A 91 16.13 12.12 1.41
C TRP A 91 14.66 11.66 1.37
N LEU A 92 13.86 12.13 0.41
CA LEU A 92 12.45 11.74 0.23
C LEU A 92 12.30 10.23 -0.05
N PHE A 93 13.35 9.57 -0.52
CA PHE A 93 13.41 8.12 -0.64
C PHE A 93 13.02 7.42 0.68
N TRP A 94 13.51 7.94 1.81
CA TRP A 94 13.23 7.39 3.14
C TRP A 94 11.79 7.63 3.59
N LEU A 95 11.13 8.65 3.04
CA LEU A 95 9.71 8.92 3.26
C LEU A 95 8.78 8.15 2.33
N SER A 96 9.31 7.29 1.45
CA SER A 96 8.47 6.52 0.52
C SER A 96 7.35 5.70 1.19
N PRO A 97 7.45 5.18 2.43
CA PRO A 97 6.33 4.50 3.08
C PRO A 97 5.09 5.38 3.27
N PHE A 98 5.23 6.70 3.40
CA PHE A 98 4.10 7.63 3.50
C PHE A 98 3.33 7.75 2.18
N ALA A 99 3.96 7.44 1.05
CA ALA A 99 3.31 7.43 -0.25
C ALA A 99 2.58 6.10 -0.54
N ASP A 100 2.79 5.06 0.26
CA ASP A 100 2.22 3.73 0.02
C ASP A 100 0.67 3.74 -0.03
N PRO A 101 -0.08 4.44 0.87
CA PRO A 101 -1.54 4.53 0.77
C PRO A 101 -2.00 5.19 -0.54
N LEU A 102 -1.30 6.23 -0.99
CA LEU A 102 -1.60 6.92 -2.25
C LEU A 102 -1.26 6.04 -3.47
N ALA A 103 -0.19 5.26 -3.38
CA ALA A 103 0.18 4.29 -4.41
C ALA A 103 -0.89 3.20 -4.54
N VAL A 104 -1.40 2.67 -3.42
CA VAL A 104 -2.50 1.71 -3.41
C VAL A 104 -3.77 2.34 -3.98
N LEU A 105 -4.14 3.56 -3.58
CA LEU A 105 -5.28 4.28 -4.16
C LEU A 105 -5.16 4.39 -5.69
N ARG A 106 -3.97 4.71 -6.21
CA ARG A 106 -3.72 4.74 -7.66
C ARG A 106 -3.94 3.38 -8.30
N ILE A 107 -3.56 2.28 -7.63
CA ILE A 107 -3.80 0.92 -8.12
C ILE A 107 -5.31 0.63 -8.18
N PHE A 108 -6.09 0.99 -7.14
CA PHE A 108 -7.56 0.87 -7.16
C PHE A 108 -8.18 1.63 -8.35
N LEU A 109 -7.77 2.89 -8.55
CA LEU A 109 -8.26 3.71 -9.67
C LEU A 109 -7.86 3.14 -11.03
N SER A 110 -6.68 2.52 -11.12
CA SER A 110 -6.19 1.86 -12.33
C SER A 110 -6.93 0.55 -12.61
N ALA A 111 -7.22 -0.23 -11.57
CA ALA A 111 -7.97 -1.48 -11.66
C ALA A 111 -9.41 -1.23 -12.15
N ALA A 112 -10.03 -0.13 -11.71
CA ALA A 112 -11.38 0.28 -12.13
C ALA A 112 -11.47 0.75 -13.61
N ARG A 113 -10.35 1.03 -14.27
CA ARG A 113 -10.33 1.53 -15.67
C ARG A 113 -9.99 0.40 -16.63
N LYS A 114 -10.73 0.26 -17.73
CA LYS A 114 -10.32 -0.61 -18.86
C LYS A 114 -9.35 0.14 -19.79
N PRO A 115 -8.15 -0.40 -20.08
CA PRO A 115 -7.25 0.24 -21.03
C PRO A 115 -7.81 0.15 -22.45
N THR A 116 -7.93 1.28 -23.14
CA THR A 116 -8.44 1.34 -24.52
C THR A 116 -7.34 1.45 -25.57
N ARG A 117 -6.07 1.56 -25.14
CA ARG A 117 -4.92 1.66 -26.04
C ARG A 117 -3.77 0.79 -25.55
N TRP A 118 -3.18 0.00 -26.45
CA TRP A 118 -2.03 -0.87 -26.15
C TRP A 118 -1.08 -0.94 -27.34
N ARG A 119 0.21 -0.67 -27.14
CA ARG A 119 1.27 -0.71 -28.18
C ARG A 119 0.84 -0.09 -29.53
N GLY A 120 0.25 1.10 -29.48
CA GLY A 120 -0.20 1.83 -30.67
C GLY A 120 -1.55 1.37 -31.26
N ARG A 121 -2.17 0.32 -30.72
CA ARG A 121 -3.53 -0.12 -31.11
C ARG A 121 -4.57 0.57 -30.24
N SER A 122 -5.68 0.98 -30.84
CA SER A 122 -6.85 1.52 -30.13
C SER A 122 -7.99 0.51 -30.23
N TYR A 123 -8.51 0.09 -29.09
CA TYR A 123 -9.71 -0.73 -28.99
C TYR A 123 -10.86 0.24 -28.73
N SER A 124 -11.68 0.50 -29.76
CA SER A 124 -12.92 1.25 -29.61
C SER A 124 -13.83 0.50 -28.65
N SER A 125 -14.41 1.22 -27.68
CA SER A 125 -15.50 0.69 -26.87
C SER A 125 -16.72 0.47 -27.78
N GLN A 126 -16.80 -0.70 -28.42
CA GLN A 126 -18.05 -1.13 -29.02
C GLN A 126 -19.03 -1.38 -27.86
N PRO A 127 -20.22 -0.74 -27.86
CA PRO A 127 -21.27 -1.12 -26.94
C PRO A 127 -21.73 -2.54 -27.30
N GLU A 128 -21.79 -3.41 -26.30
CA GLU A 128 -22.54 -4.68 -26.38
C GLU A 128 -24.04 -4.42 -26.36
#